data_AF-A0A351V6C2-F1
#
_entry.id   AF-A0A351V6C2-F1
#
_cell.length_a   1.000
_cell.length_b   1.000
_cell.length_c   1.000
_cell.angle_alpha   90.00
_cell.angle_beta   90.00
_cell.angle_gamma   90.00
#
_symmetry.space_group_name_H-M   'P 1'
#
loop_
_entity.id
_entity.type
_entity.pdbx_description
1 polymer ?
#
loop_
_entity_poly.entity_id
_entity_poly.type
_entity_poly.pdbx_seq_one_letter_code
_entity_poly.pdbx_strand_id
1 'polypeptide(L)'
;MNQEYENAVALGIEKFRYAMAYCREIFREYAVGTKNVIVLLVSHDEEINRDTLRFLKTYQEKNKVDYFIIVSSAKGTEKIVENYAKVPYSFVGCSPKESEALEWLYNLCNLEQYMIVNSFRLSGDHDVFRIADGKTVTKTDIIARVVMGLESVPSEEELLKEREMPIQQIKRIPWFEVWEEVPHASEAVGQLDYIVKQALFPLVCEGKISPSDRIMLFGLTKTAQSAREQLKGYHIVAYLDNDSRKWGKSVAGLPVLNPIEISNRENADLKVLICSRRYQEMIAQLMELGYRRGNHFFVLFSERLGADLSEASECYILENRILEGKRIYEEIRRTYPTECILVRPHTGTGDIFLLGGYISHIMQRLGKEKVILTVPKHSEKKVAELFGMNALVYPMEEAWKLLAFVRMIGFERLNVFSDNCNIDQKRIAGIEGYKNIDMHTLFQKMVFEKNTKITHFKFEQENADSIFIKYGLKKGKTVL
;
A
#
# COMPACT_ATOMS: atom_id res chain seq x y z
N MET A 1 -10.68 7.27 -28.13
CA MET A 1 -11.17 7.82 -26.85
C MET A 1 -11.45 9.30 -27.04
N ASN A 2 -12.40 9.87 -26.29
CA ASN A 2 -12.89 11.23 -26.48
C ASN A 2 -12.17 12.23 -25.55
N GLN A 3 -12.38 13.53 -25.77
CA GLN A 3 -11.82 14.60 -24.92
C GLN A 3 -12.20 14.46 -23.43
N GLU A 4 -13.38 13.92 -23.14
CA GLU A 4 -13.85 13.68 -21.78
C GLU A 4 -12.95 12.70 -21.02
N TYR A 5 -12.50 11.63 -21.68
CA TYR A 5 -11.55 10.67 -21.12
C TYR A 5 -10.22 11.32 -20.75
N GLU A 6 -9.62 12.10 -21.66
CA GLU A 6 -8.34 12.77 -21.39
C GLU A 6 -8.47 13.82 -20.27
N ASN A 7 -9.60 14.54 -20.22
CA ASN A 7 -9.90 15.46 -19.13
C ASN A 7 -10.02 14.72 -17.78
N ALA A 8 -10.66 13.55 -17.77
CA ALA A 8 -10.76 12.71 -16.57
C ALA A 8 -9.39 12.21 -16.10
N VAL A 9 -8.49 11.87 -17.03
CA VAL A 9 -7.11 11.49 -16.72
C VAL A 9 -6.35 12.66 -16.10
N ALA A 10 -6.38 13.84 -16.73
CA ALA A 10 -5.71 15.02 -16.21
C ALA A 10 -6.19 15.39 -14.79
N LEU A 11 -7.51 15.39 -14.57
CA LEU A 11 -8.11 15.66 -13.25
C LEU A 11 -7.72 14.59 -12.21
N GLY A 12 -7.68 13.32 -12.62
CA GLY A 12 -7.24 12.22 -11.76
C GLY A 12 -5.78 12.40 -11.31
N ILE A 13 -4.90 12.81 -12.22
CA ILE A 13 -3.50 13.10 -11.91
C ILE A 13 -3.39 14.28 -10.94
N GLU A 14 -4.10 15.38 -11.20
CA GLU A 14 -4.11 16.55 -10.30
C GLU A 14 -4.58 16.17 -8.89
N LYS A 15 -5.67 15.40 -8.79
CA LYS A 15 -6.17 14.88 -7.51
C LYS A 15 -5.12 14.00 -6.80
N PHE A 16 -4.41 13.15 -7.55
CA PHE A 16 -3.34 12.30 -7.02
C PHE A 16 -2.20 13.12 -6.41
N ARG A 17 -1.70 14.09 -7.16
CA ARG A 17 -0.64 15.00 -6.68
C ARG A 17 -1.06 15.77 -5.44
N TYR A 18 -2.29 16.30 -5.45
CA TYR A 18 -2.85 16.98 -4.31
C TYR A 18 -2.92 16.09 -3.07
N ALA A 19 -3.43 14.85 -3.21
CA ALA A 19 -3.53 13.91 -2.10
C ALA A 19 -2.16 13.50 -1.55
N MET A 20 -1.18 13.24 -2.42
CA MET A 20 0.20 12.95 -2.03
C MET A 20 0.84 14.11 -1.26
N ALA A 21 0.72 15.34 -1.79
CA ALA A 21 1.22 16.54 -1.13
C ALA A 21 0.56 16.75 0.24
N TYR A 22 -0.76 16.61 0.31
CA TYR A 22 -1.48 16.75 1.58
C TYR A 22 -1.06 15.70 2.61
N CYS A 23 -0.88 14.45 2.19
CA CYS A 23 -0.40 13.39 3.06
C CYS A 23 1.04 13.65 3.54
N ARG A 24 1.95 14.08 2.64
CA ARG A 24 3.32 14.50 3.01
C ARG A 24 3.32 15.54 4.11
N GLU A 25 2.47 16.56 3.97
CA GLU A 25 2.39 17.66 4.94
C GLU A 25 1.98 17.17 6.33
N ILE A 26 0.98 16.28 6.41
CA ILE A 26 0.59 15.67 7.68
C ILE A 26 1.77 14.94 8.33
N PHE A 27 2.52 14.14 7.58
CA PHE A 27 3.69 13.46 8.14
C PHE A 27 4.81 14.45 8.51
N ARG A 28 5.06 15.48 7.69
CA ARG A 28 6.06 16.52 7.93
C ARG A 28 5.76 17.34 9.18
N GLU A 29 4.50 17.58 9.51
CA GLU A 29 4.12 18.38 10.67
C GLU A 29 4.06 17.53 11.95
N TYR A 30 3.48 16.33 11.88
CA TYR A 30 3.10 15.55 13.06
C TYR A 30 3.95 14.29 13.31
N ALA A 31 4.79 13.86 12.35
CA ALA A 31 5.61 12.66 12.48
C ALA A 31 7.12 12.93 12.69
N VAL A 32 7.56 14.20 12.70
CA VAL A 32 8.99 14.56 12.79
C VAL A 32 9.60 14.07 14.10
N GLY A 33 10.70 13.32 13.99
CA GLY A 33 11.42 12.77 15.13
C GLY A 33 10.74 11.55 15.78
N THR A 34 9.57 11.14 15.29
CA THR A 34 8.81 10.02 15.83
C THR A 34 8.97 8.81 14.93
N LYS A 35 9.30 7.66 15.53
CA LYS A 35 9.35 6.38 14.81
C LYS A 35 7.94 5.80 14.71
N ASN A 36 7.69 4.92 13.74
CA ASN A 36 6.45 4.13 13.60
C ASN A 36 5.15 4.93 13.84
N VAL A 37 4.88 5.91 12.97
CA VAL A 37 3.66 6.73 13.03
C VAL A 37 2.57 6.17 12.13
N ILE A 38 1.33 6.11 12.63
CA ILE A 38 0.16 5.67 11.88
C ILE A 38 -0.87 6.80 11.78
N VAL A 39 -1.34 7.08 10.57
CA VAL A 39 -2.47 7.99 10.33
C VAL A 39 -3.78 7.22 10.50
N LEU A 40 -4.69 7.67 11.35
CA LEU A 40 -6.05 7.14 11.45
C LEU A 40 -7.02 8.13 10.81
N LEU A 41 -7.66 7.76 9.70
CA LEU A 41 -8.80 8.49 9.17
C LEU A 41 -10.06 8.02 9.86
N VAL A 42 -10.76 8.91 10.58
CA VAL A 42 -11.98 8.56 11.32
C VAL A 42 -13.24 8.72 10.48
N SER A 43 -14.21 7.84 10.72
CA SER A 43 -15.52 7.77 10.07
C SER A 43 -16.41 8.97 10.37
N HIS A 44 -17.54 9.07 9.66
CA HIS A 44 -18.72 9.79 10.15
C HIS A 44 -19.59 8.95 11.10
N ASP A 45 -19.38 7.62 11.17
CA ASP A 45 -20.09 6.73 12.09
C ASP A 45 -19.42 6.74 13.48
N GLU A 46 -20.15 7.26 14.47
CA GLU A 46 -19.69 7.40 15.85
C GLU A 46 -19.42 6.07 16.54
N GLU A 47 -20.22 5.03 16.27
CA GLU A 47 -20.08 3.71 16.89
C GLU A 47 -18.75 3.07 16.47
N ILE A 48 -18.45 3.15 15.18
CA ILE A 48 -17.22 2.60 14.62
C ILE A 48 -15.99 3.41 15.04
N ASN A 49 -16.10 4.73 15.13
CA ASN A 49 -15.03 5.55 15.69
C ASN A 49 -14.74 5.19 17.14
N ARG A 50 -15.78 5.09 17.97
CA ARG A 50 -15.64 4.70 19.38
C ARG A 50 -14.88 3.39 19.52
N ASP A 51 -15.33 2.35 18.84
CA ASP A 51 -14.72 1.02 18.96
C ASP A 51 -13.29 0.99 18.41
N THR A 52 -13.03 1.66 17.29
CA THR A 52 -11.67 1.78 16.72
C THR A 52 -10.71 2.48 17.68
N LEU A 53 -11.13 3.61 18.25
CA LEU A 53 -10.32 4.39 19.21
C LEU A 53 -10.03 3.59 20.47
N ARG A 54 -10.99 2.80 20.97
CA ARG A 54 -10.79 1.89 22.10
C ARG A 54 -9.76 0.80 21.80
N PHE A 55 -9.67 0.34 20.56
CA PHE A 55 -8.73 -0.71 20.15
C PHE A 55 -7.33 -0.20 19.79
N LEU A 56 -7.10 1.11 19.71
CA LEU A 56 -5.79 1.65 19.33
C LEU A 56 -4.67 1.21 20.26
N LYS A 57 -4.93 1.07 21.57
CA LYS A 57 -3.92 0.63 22.53
C LYS A 57 -3.43 -0.79 22.24
N THR A 58 -4.36 -1.73 22.08
CA THR A 58 -4.04 -3.12 21.69
C THR A 58 -3.28 -3.15 20.36
N TYR A 59 -3.71 -2.35 19.37
CA TYR A 59 -3.03 -2.23 18.10
C TYR A 59 -1.61 -1.67 18.24
N GLN A 60 -1.46 -0.65 19.09
CA GLN A 60 -0.19 0.01 19.37
C GLN A 60 0.85 -0.99 19.88
N GLU A 61 0.46 -1.80 20.88
CA GLU A 61 1.33 -2.78 21.51
C GLU A 61 1.70 -3.90 20.54
N LYS A 62 0.72 -4.42 19.79
CA LYS A 62 0.92 -5.45 18.79
C LYS A 62 1.90 -5.00 17.69
N ASN A 63 1.71 -3.79 17.18
CA ASN A 63 2.42 -3.29 15.99
C ASN A 63 3.62 -2.39 16.32
N LYS A 64 3.91 -2.14 17.61
CA LYS A 64 4.97 -1.25 18.09
C LYS A 64 4.86 0.14 17.47
N VAL A 65 3.65 0.69 17.48
CA VAL A 65 3.36 2.05 17.00
C VAL A 65 3.72 3.03 18.11
N ASP A 66 4.51 4.03 17.81
CA ASP A 66 4.91 5.00 18.83
C ASP A 66 3.88 6.13 18.94
N TYR A 67 3.19 6.45 17.84
CA TYR A 67 2.32 7.62 17.75
C TYR A 67 1.25 7.50 16.66
N PHE A 68 0.10 8.14 16.90
CA PHE A 68 -1.00 8.21 15.94
C PHE A 68 -1.28 9.64 15.48
N ILE A 69 -1.65 9.81 14.22
CA ILE A 69 -2.18 11.07 13.69
C ILE A 69 -3.64 10.82 13.31
N ILE A 70 -4.58 11.35 14.09
CA ILE A 70 -6.01 11.13 13.91
C ILE A 70 -6.58 12.27 13.08
N VAL A 71 -7.02 11.97 11.85
CA VAL A 71 -7.50 12.95 10.88
C VAL A 71 -9.01 12.82 10.71
N SER A 72 -9.75 13.92 10.88
CA SER A 72 -11.22 13.93 10.75
C SER A 72 -11.73 15.16 10.00
N SER A 73 -12.76 14.96 9.16
CA SER A 73 -13.56 16.07 8.61
C SER A 73 -14.86 16.32 9.37
N ALA A 74 -15.21 15.45 10.32
CA ALA A 74 -16.46 15.51 11.06
C ALA A 74 -16.37 16.43 12.29
N LYS A 75 -17.37 17.29 12.46
CA LYS A 75 -17.49 18.18 13.63
C LYS A 75 -17.74 17.34 14.89
N GLY A 76 -17.09 17.71 15.99
CA GLY A 76 -17.27 17.04 17.29
C GLY A 76 -16.47 15.76 17.48
N THR A 77 -15.80 15.24 16.44
CA THR A 77 -14.97 14.03 16.56
C THR A 77 -13.79 14.21 17.51
N GLU A 78 -13.26 15.43 17.64
CA GLU A 78 -12.19 15.74 18.60
C GLU A 78 -12.56 15.30 20.01
N LYS A 79 -13.79 15.60 20.46
CA LYS A 79 -14.27 15.20 21.79
C LYS A 79 -14.40 13.68 21.93
N ILE A 80 -14.80 12.98 20.86
CA ILE A 80 -14.85 11.51 20.84
C ILE A 80 -13.43 10.96 20.98
N VAL A 81 -12.48 11.52 20.23
CA VAL A 81 -11.06 11.13 20.30
C VAL A 81 -10.49 11.35 21.71
N GLU A 82 -10.72 12.52 22.33
CA GLU A 82 -10.31 12.81 23.71
C GLU A 82 -10.87 11.79 24.72
N ASN A 83 -12.14 11.39 24.52
CA ASN A 83 -12.79 10.44 25.43
C ASN A 83 -12.23 9.01 25.29
N TYR A 84 -11.94 8.56 24.08
CA TYR A 84 -11.69 7.14 23.79
C TYR A 84 -10.26 6.78 23.37
N ALA A 85 -9.48 7.69 22.79
CA ALA A 85 -8.09 7.40 22.41
C ALA A 85 -7.22 7.33 23.67
N LYS A 86 -6.68 6.13 23.96
CA LYS A 86 -5.78 5.87 25.10
C LYS A 86 -4.34 5.61 24.65
N VAL A 87 -3.91 6.35 23.63
CA VAL A 87 -2.59 6.27 23.01
C VAL A 87 -2.06 7.68 22.76
N PRO A 88 -0.75 7.90 22.60
CA PRO A 88 -0.22 9.17 22.11
C PRO A 88 -0.76 9.50 20.72
N TYR A 89 -1.36 10.68 20.55
CA TYR A 89 -1.89 11.12 19.26
C TYR A 89 -1.80 12.63 19.03
N SER A 90 -1.88 13.01 17.76
CA SER A 90 -2.26 14.37 17.29
C SER A 90 -3.62 14.31 16.61
N PHE A 91 -4.45 15.34 16.81
CA PHE A 91 -5.73 15.46 16.09
C PHE A 91 -5.65 16.52 14.99
N VAL A 92 -6.00 16.14 13.77
CA VAL A 92 -5.96 16.99 12.59
C VAL A 92 -7.37 17.12 12.03
N GLY A 93 -7.98 18.29 12.24
CA GLY A 93 -9.23 18.62 11.58
C GLY A 93 -8.99 19.01 10.13
N CYS A 94 -9.71 18.40 9.19
CA CYS A 94 -9.63 18.66 7.75
C CYS A 94 -11.00 18.97 7.14
N SER A 95 -11.03 19.32 5.86
CA SER A 95 -12.25 19.43 5.06
C SER A 95 -12.70 18.04 4.55
N PRO A 96 -13.99 17.87 4.19
CA PRO A 96 -14.46 16.63 3.56
C PRO A 96 -13.67 16.24 2.30
N LYS A 97 -13.29 17.23 1.47
CA LYS A 97 -12.48 17.02 0.26
C LYS A 97 -11.11 16.43 0.58
N GLU A 98 -10.47 16.90 1.65
CA GLU A 98 -9.16 16.40 2.11
C GLU A 98 -9.26 14.98 2.66
N SER A 99 -10.28 14.70 3.47
CA SER A 99 -10.58 13.35 3.97
C SER A 99 -10.79 12.37 2.82
N GLU A 100 -11.63 12.73 1.84
CA GLU A 100 -11.87 11.91 0.65
C GLU A 100 -10.61 11.72 -0.20
N ALA A 101 -9.72 12.71 -0.25
CA ALA A 101 -8.45 12.60 -0.96
C ALA A 101 -7.52 11.58 -0.28
N LEU A 102 -7.42 11.59 1.05
CA LEU A 102 -6.62 10.62 1.81
C LEU A 102 -7.20 9.20 1.73
N GLU A 103 -8.51 9.04 1.85
CA GLU A 103 -9.18 7.73 1.68
C GLU A 103 -8.94 7.17 0.27
N TRP A 104 -9.03 8.02 -0.74
CA TRP A 104 -8.78 7.62 -2.11
C TRP A 104 -7.29 7.27 -2.34
N LEU A 105 -6.36 8.05 -1.76
CA LEU A 105 -4.93 7.78 -1.82
C LEU A 105 -4.56 6.46 -1.14
N TYR A 106 -5.15 6.18 0.03
CA TYR A 106 -4.98 4.92 0.74
C TYR A 106 -5.21 3.71 -0.16
N ASN A 107 -6.32 3.69 -0.89
CA ASN A 107 -6.67 2.60 -1.81
C ASN A 107 -5.78 2.56 -3.05
N LEU A 108 -5.39 3.72 -3.57
CA LEU A 108 -4.56 3.81 -4.76
C LEU A 108 -3.12 3.34 -4.49
N CYS A 109 -2.54 3.76 -3.36
CA CYS A 109 -1.15 3.52 -3.00
C CYS A 109 -0.94 2.33 -2.05
N ASN A 110 -2.00 1.70 -1.54
CA ASN A 110 -1.93 0.59 -0.57
C ASN A 110 -1.20 1.00 0.72
N LEU A 111 -1.64 2.10 1.35
CA LEU A 111 -0.96 2.72 2.49
C LEU A 111 -1.22 2.01 3.84
N GLU A 112 -1.55 0.72 3.85
CA GLU A 112 -2.02 0.00 5.05
C GLU A 112 -1.03 -0.05 6.21
N GLN A 113 0.27 0.06 5.90
CA GLN A 113 1.33 0.10 6.91
C GLN A 113 1.49 1.47 7.56
N TYR A 114 0.88 2.50 6.98
CA TYR A 114 1.04 3.91 7.39
C TYR A 114 -0.29 4.53 7.79
N MET A 115 -1.41 3.91 7.40
CA MET A 115 -2.72 4.49 7.54
C MET A 115 -3.76 3.42 7.85
N ILE A 116 -4.62 3.73 8.82
CA ILE A 116 -5.85 3.01 9.12
C ILE A 116 -6.98 3.90 8.59
N VAL A 117 -7.83 3.36 7.73
CA VAL A 117 -8.99 4.09 7.21
C VAL A 117 -10.25 3.50 7.83
N ASN A 118 -10.84 4.23 8.74
CA ASN A 118 -12.08 3.85 9.40
C ASN A 118 -13.29 4.40 8.65
N SER A 119 -13.32 4.31 7.31
CA SER A 119 -14.37 4.93 6.49
C SER A 119 -15.07 3.93 5.58
N PHE A 120 -16.39 4.04 5.52
CA PHE A 120 -17.31 3.17 4.78
C PHE A 120 -17.54 3.60 3.33
N ARG A 121 -17.04 4.76 2.92
CA ARG A 121 -17.44 5.31 1.62
C ARG A 121 -16.55 4.84 0.49
N LEU A 122 -15.27 4.62 0.76
CA LEU A 122 -14.27 4.43 -0.29
C LEU A 122 -13.26 3.31 0.01
N SER A 123 -13.25 2.71 1.20
CA SER A 123 -12.35 1.59 1.54
C SER A 123 -13.01 0.24 1.28
N GLY A 124 -12.22 -0.80 1.02
CA GLY A 124 -12.77 -2.16 0.94
C GLY A 124 -13.34 -2.69 2.23
N ASP A 125 -13.03 -2.05 3.36
CA ASP A 125 -13.58 -2.43 4.65
C ASP A 125 -15.12 -2.25 4.64
N HIS A 126 -15.68 -1.33 3.83
CA HIS A 126 -17.13 -1.20 3.62
C HIS A 126 -17.82 -2.53 3.30
N ASP A 127 -17.27 -3.28 2.34
CA ASP A 127 -17.89 -4.53 1.89
C ASP A 127 -17.80 -5.61 2.97
N VAL A 128 -16.79 -5.54 3.84
CA VAL A 128 -16.64 -6.46 4.98
C VAL A 128 -17.74 -6.23 6.02
N PHE A 129 -18.14 -4.98 6.25
CA PHE A 129 -19.25 -4.68 7.16
C PHE A 129 -20.60 -5.23 6.68
N ARG A 130 -20.75 -5.62 5.41
CA ARG A 130 -21.94 -6.35 4.93
C ARG A 130 -22.05 -7.75 5.51
N ILE A 131 -20.95 -8.31 6.05
CA ILE A 131 -20.99 -9.55 6.82
C ILE A 131 -21.64 -9.34 8.18
N ALA A 132 -21.54 -8.14 8.75
CA ALA A 132 -22.10 -7.83 10.06
C ALA A 132 -23.63 -7.91 9.98
N ASP A 133 -24.19 -9.00 10.50
CA ASP A 133 -25.62 -9.27 10.56
C ASP A 133 -26.22 -8.89 11.94
N GLY A 134 -25.38 -8.40 12.85
CA GLY A 134 -25.75 -8.02 14.22
C GLY A 134 -26.08 -9.20 15.13
N LYS A 135 -26.03 -10.44 14.63
CA LYS A 135 -26.36 -11.67 15.38
C LYS A 135 -25.15 -12.56 15.55
N THR A 136 -24.54 -12.92 14.43
CA THR A 136 -23.34 -13.75 14.34
C THR A 136 -22.13 -12.83 14.39
N VAL A 137 -22.05 -11.87 13.48
CA VAL A 137 -20.93 -10.93 13.37
C VAL A 137 -21.42 -9.51 13.57
N THR A 138 -20.77 -8.80 14.46
CA THR A 138 -21.05 -7.41 14.83
C THR A 138 -20.08 -6.47 14.13
N LYS A 139 -20.39 -5.17 14.11
CA LYS A 139 -19.44 -4.14 13.63
C LYS A 139 -18.14 -4.17 14.43
N THR A 140 -18.24 -4.33 15.75
CA THR A 140 -17.09 -4.44 16.66
C THR A 140 -16.17 -5.61 16.28
N ASP A 141 -16.75 -6.76 15.89
CA ASP A 141 -15.97 -7.90 15.38
C ASP A 141 -15.17 -7.53 14.12
N ILE A 142 -15.81 -6.83 13.17
CA ILE A 142 -15.15 -6.37 11.94
C ILE A 142 -14.03 -5.40 12.25
N ILE A 143 -14.27 -4.41 13.11
CA ILE A 143 -13.27 -3.41 13.48
C ILE A 143 -12.05 -4.10 14.09
N ALA A 144 -12.25 -4.98 15.08
CA ALA A 144 -11.15 -5.68 15.72
C ALA A 144 -10.37 -6.56 14.73
N ARG A 145 -11.07 -7.42 13.98
CA ARG A 145 -10.43 -8.49 13.18
C ARG A 145 -9.89 -8.01 11.84
N VAL A 146 -10.56 -7.04 11.21
CA VAL A 146 -10.28 -6.63 9.82
C VAL A 146 -9.61 -5.27 9.80
N VAL A 147 -10.21 -4.24 10.40
CA VAL A 147 -9.67 -2.87 10.38
C VAL A 147 -8.37 -2.79 11.21
N MET A 148 -8.39 -3.39 12.40
CA MET A 148 -7.28 -3.36 13.35
C MET A 148 -6.38 -4.61 13.24
N GLY A 149 -6.80 -5.65 12.51
CA GLY A 149 -6.04 -6.88 12.34
C GLY A 149 -5.71 -7.61 13.66
N LEU A 150 -6.54 -7.48 14.69
CA LEU A 150 -6.36 -8.11 16.00
C LEU A 150 -6.72 -9.60 15.96
N GLU A 151 -6.16 -10.40 16.86
CA GLU A 151 -6.43 -11.85 16.93
C GLU A 151 -7.79 -12.20 17.53
N SER A 152 -8.29 -11.33 18.39
CA SER A 152 -9.61 -11.42 19.05
C SER A 152 -10.18 -10.02 19.26
N VAL A 153 -11.45 -9.95 19.62
CA VAL A 153 -12.06 -8.71 20.12
C VAL A 153 -11.60 -8.50 21.56
N PRO A 154 -10.94 -7.37 21.90
CA PRO A 154 -10.58 -7.06 23.28
C PRO A 154 -11.80 -7.02 24.19
N SER A 155 -11.68 -7.61 25.37
CA SER A 155 -12.70 -7.61 26.41
C SER A 155 -12.83 -6.24 27.08
N GLU A 156 -13.99 -5.97 27.69
CA GLU A 156 -14.21 -4.72 28.44
C GLU A 156 -13.21 -4.53 29.60
N GLU A 157 -12.77 -5.62 30.23
CA GLU A 157 -11.77 -5.57 31.31
C GLU A 157 -10.38 -5.15 30.80
N GLU A 158 -9.96 -5.68 29.64
CA GLU A 158 -8.71 -5.27 28.98
C GLU A 158 -8.75 -3.78 28.60
N LEU A 159 -9.91 -3.29 28.18
CA LEU A 159 -10.09 -1.89 27.79
C LEU A 159 -10.15 -0.92 28.99
N LEU A 160 -10.48 -1.40 30.20
CA LEU A 160 -10.64 -0.57 31.40
C LEU A 160 -9.37 -0.44 32.26
N LYS A 161 -8.37 -1.32 32.10
CA LYS A 161 -7.20 -1.41 32.99
C LYS A 161 -6.26 -0.21 32.98
N GLU A 162 -6.45 0.78 32.11
CA GLU A 162 -5.42 1.80 31.86
C GLU A 162 -5.99 3.21 31.78
N ARG A 163 -5.80 3.99 32.85
CA ARG A 163 -6.00 5.44 32.89
C ARG A 163 -4.75 6.05 33.51
N GLU A 164 -3.94 6.72 32.70
CA GLU A 164 -3.11 7.89 33.06
C GLU A 164 -2.00 8.07 32.01
N MET A 165 -2.32 8.78 30.91
CA MET A 165 -1.29 9.43 30.09
C MET A 165 -1.76 10.84 29.74
N PRO A 166 -0.89 11.86 29.89
CA PRO A 166 -1.24 13.23 29.54
C PRO A 166 -1.38 13.39 28.02
N ILE A 167 -2.49 14.01 27.61
CA ILE A 167 -2.79 14.35 26.21
C ILE A 167 -1.99 15.61 25.86
N GLN A 168 -1.11 15.55 24.85
CA GLN A 168 -0.50 16.75 24.28
C GLN A 168 -1.40 17.31 23.17
N GLN A 169 -2.00 18.48 23.41
CA GLN A 169 -2.71 19.24 22.37
C GLN A 169 -1.71 19.88 21.40
N ILE A 170 -1.89 19.68 20.10
CA ILE A 170 -1.11 20.36 19.05
C ILE A 170 -2.01 21.30 18.24
N LYS A 171 -1.48 22.50 17.96
CA LYS A 171 -2.13 23.62 17.27
C LYS A 171 -2.21 23.40 15.75
N ARG A 172 -3.29 23.91 15.14
CA ARG A 172 -3.42 24.12 13.69
C ARG A 172 -2.44 25.19 13.18
N ILE A 173 -1.80 24.94 12.04
CA ILE A 173 -0.96 25.93 11.34
C ILE A 173 -1.58 26.26 9.96
N PRO A 174 -1.63 27.54 9.56
CA PRO A 174 -1.97 27.94 8.20
C PRO A 174 -0.80 27.68 7.23
N TRP A 175 -1.17 27.18 6.06
CA TRP A 175 -0.33 26.86 4.89
C TRP A 175 0.71 27.96 4.54
N PHE A 176 2.01 27.63 4.44
CA PHE A 176 2.97 28.13 3.43
C PHE A 176 4.38 27.49 3.58
N GLU A 177 4.99 27.18 2.42
CA GLU A 177 6.39 26.82 2.12
C GLU A 177 6.85 25.35 2.30
N VAL A 178 7.01 24.69 1.15
CA VAL A 178 7.46 23.30 0.93
C VAL A 178 8.97 23.31 0.63
N TRP A 179 9.72 22.37 1.21
CA TRP A 179 11.15 22.17 0.98
C TRP A 179 11.39 20.76 0.39
N GLU A 180 12.30 20.66 -0.58
CA GLU A 180 12.56 19.50 -1.45
C GLU A 180 13.30 18.34 -0.75
N GLU A 181 12.87 17.09 -1.00
CA GLU A 181 13.51 15.85 -0.54
C GLU A 181 14.02 14.95 -1.69
N VAL A 182 15.09 14.21 -1.42
CA VAL A 182 15.82 13.33 -2.37
C VAL A 182 15.24 11.89 -2.40
N PRO A 183 15.14 11.21 -3.56
CA PRO A 183 14.49 9.90 -3.75
C PRO A 183 15.05 8.65 -3.06
N HIS A 184 14.20 7.61 -3.04
CA HIS A 184 14.40 6.27 -2.46
C HIS A 184 14.27 5.09 -3.45
N ALA A 185 14.63 3.89 -2.95
CA ALA A 185 15.13 2.71 -3.69
C ALA A 185 14.49 1.37 -3.20
N SER A 186 14.07 0.46 -4.11
CA SER A 186 13.36 -0.82 -3.85
C SER A 186 14.26 -2.10 -3.82
N GLU A 187 13.74 -3.30 -3.52
CA GLU A 187 14.47 -4.50 -3.05
C GLU A 187 14.63 -5.69 -4.05
N ALA A 188 14.20 -5.62 -5.30
CA ALA A 188 14.41 -6.76 -6.20
C ALA A 188 15.90 -6.90 -6.55
N VAL A 189 16.55 -8.00 -6.16
CA VAL A 189 17.98 -8.27 -6.41
C VAL A 189 18.35 -8.25 -7.90
N GLY A 190 17.37 -8.36 -8.81
CA GLY A 190 17.53 -8.15 -10.26
C GLY A 190 17.41 -6.69 -10.74
N GLN A 191 17.07 -5.75 -9.86
CA GLN A 191 16.88 -4.32 -10.14
C GLN A 191 17.77 -3.43 -9.26
N LEU A 192 18.64 -3.99 -8.41
CA LEU A 192 19.46 -3.20 -7.48
C LEU A 192 20.29 -2.11 -8.18
N ASP A 193 20.88 -2.42 -9.34
CA ASP A 193 21.63 -1.44 -10.12
C ASP A 193 20.73 -0.33 -10.65
N TYR A 194 19.55 -0.67 -11.18
CA TYR A 194 18.55 0.31 -11.61
C TYR A 194 18.14 1.22 -10.45
N ILE A 195 17.90 0.64 -9.28
CA ILE A 195 17.46 1.33 -8.09
C ILE A 195 18.52 2.30 -7.56
N VAL A 196 19.78 1.84 -7.46
CA VAL A 196 20.89 2.70 -7.06
C VAL A 196 21.11 3.81 -8.09
N LYS A 197 20.90 3.52 -9.38
CA LYS A 197 20.96 4.53 -10.45
C LYS A 197 19.93 5.61 -10.26
N GLN A 198 18.68 5.24 -9.96
CA GLN A 198 17.60 6.20 -9.71
C GLN A 198 17.85 7.03 -8.46
N ALA A 199 18.39 6.43 -7.39
CA ALA A 199 18.73 7.17 -6.17
C ALA A 199 19.89 8.17 -6.38
N LEU A 200 20.88 7.80 -7.21
CA LEU A 200 22.02 8.66 -7.53
C LEU A 200 21.71 9.76 -8.55
N PHE A 201 20.81 9.49 -9.50
CA PHE A 201 20.52 10.39 -10.62
C PHE A 201 20.22 11.85 -10.19
N PRO A 202 19.29 12.13 -9.27
CA PRO A 202 19.01 13.51 -8.86
C PRO A 202 20.15 14.12 -8.05
N LEU A 203 20.85 13.33 -7.23
CA LEU A 203 22.03 13.83 -6.50
C LEU A 203 23.09 14.38 -7.46
N VAL A 204 23.29 13.70 -8.59
CA VAL A 204 24.22 14.13 -9.64
C VAL A 204 23.64 15.30 -10.43
N CYS A 205 22.40 15.19 -10.91
CA CYS A 205 21.78 16.21 -11.76
C CYS A 205 21.61 17.56 -11.07
N GLU A 206 21.35 17.57 -9.77
CA GLU A 206 21.18 18.78 -8.95
C GLU A 206 22.50 19.29 -8.37
N GLY A 207 23.63 18.63 -8.66
CA GLY A 207 24.94 19.00 -8.12
C GLY A 207 25.06 18.82 -6.61
N LYS A 208 24.24 17.97 -5.99
CA LYS A 208 24.37 17.59 -4.57
C LYS A 208 25.61 16.74 -4.33
N ILE A 209 26.03 15.99 -5.35
CA ILE A 209 27.32 15.31 -5.44
C ILE A 209 27.97 15.60 -6.81
N SER A 210 29.29 15.67 -6.84
CA SER A 210 30.11 16.00 -8.00
C SER A 210 31.39 15.15 -8.03
N PRO A 211 32.07 15.01 -9.19
CA PRO A 211 33.32 14.26 -9.26
C PRO A 211 34.45 14.79 -8.37
N SER A 212 34.40 16.08 -7.99
CA SER A 212 35.35 16.72 -7.08
C SER A 212 35.07 16.45 -5.60
N ASP A 213 33.84 16.05 -5.24
CA ASP A 213 33.49 15.76 -3.85
C ASP A 213 34.22 14.51 -3.36
N ARG A 214 34.62 14.53 -2.09
CA ARG A 214 35.11 13.36 -1.40
C ARG A 214 33.91 12.53 -0.96
N ILE A 215 33.71 11.38 -1.58
CA ILE A 215 32.54 10.54 -1.30
C ILE A 215 32.93 9.38 -0.38
N MET A 216 32.17 9.20 0.70
CA MET A 216 32.25 8.02 1.57
C MET A 216 30.98 7.20 1.49
N LEU A 217 31.11 5.87 1.43
CA LEU A 217 29.98 4.95 1.38
C LEU A 217 29.74 4.35 2.77
N PHE A 218 28.61 4.67 3.39
CA PHE A 218 28.28 4.17 4.73
C PHE A 218 27.52 2.84 4.66
N GLY A 219 28.23 1.75 4.96
CA GLY A 219 27.77 0.37 4.98
C GLY A 219 28.47 -0.47 3.92
N LEU A 220 28.98 -1.64 4.32
CA LEU A 220 29.57 -2.62 3.40
C LEU A 220 28.49 -3.58 2.87
N THR A 221 27.74 -3.15 1.87
CA THR A 221 26.59 -3.86 1.29
C THR A 221 26.69 -4.02 -0.23
N LYS A 222 25.80 -4.83 -0.83
CA LYS A 222 25.64 -4.89 -2.30
C LYS A 222 25.23 -3.53 -2.89
N THR A 223 24.47 -2.73 -2.15
CA THR A 223 24.11 -1.36 -2.55
C THR A 223 25.34 -0.47 -2.64
N ALA A 224 26.25 -0.55 -1.66
CA ALA A 224 27.50 0.20 -1.69
C ALA A 224 28.41 -0.24 -2.85
N GLN A 225 28.43 -1.53 -3.16
CA GLN A 225 29.12 -2.05 -4.34
C GLN A 225 28.53 -1.48 -5.64
N SER A 226 27.20 -1.52 -5.80
CA SER A 226 26.53 -0.96 -6.99
C SER A 226 26.77 0.55 -7.11
N ALA A 227 26.66 1.30 -6.01
CA ALA A 227 26.89 2.75 -6.00
C ALA A 227 28.32 3.09 -6.45
N ARG A 228 29.31 2.31 -5.98
CA ARG A 228 30.70 2.45 -6.42
C ARG A 228 30.87 2.21 -7.92
N GLU A 229 30.24 1.17 -8.47
CA GLU A 229 30.33 0.87 -9.89
C GLU A 229 29.70 1.96 -10.77
N GLN A 230 28.62 2.58 -10.29
CA GLN A 230 27.91 3.65 -11.01
C GLN A 230 28.57 5.02 -10.88
N LEU A 231 29.30 5.25 -9.79
CA LEU A 231 30.08 6.46 -9.54
C LEU A 231 31.54 6.31 -10.02
N LYS A 232 31.80 5.47 -11.04
CA LYS A 232 33.11 5.42 -11.70
C LYS A 232 33.48 6.81 -12.23
N GLY A 233 34.63 7.31 -11.82
CA GLY A 233 35.11 8.67 -12.13
C GLY A 233 34.84 9.70 -11.03
N TYR A 234 34.11 9.34 -9.97
CA TYR A 234 33.99 10.15 -8.76
C TYR A 234 35.07 9.78 -7.74
N HIS A 235 35.38 10.71 -6.84
CA HIS A 235 36.40 10.53 -5.81
C HIS A 235 35.85 9.83 -4.56
N ILE A 236 35.68 8.51 -4.63
CA ILE A 236 35.28 7.69 -3.48
C ILE A 236 36.51 7.40 -2.62
N VAL A 237 36.50 7.86 -1.36
CA VAL A 237 37.68 7.88 -0.48
C VAL A 237 37.69 6.80 0.61
N ALA A 238 36.52 6.33 1.06
CA ALA A 238 36.44 5.32 2.12
C ALA A 238 35.05 4.66 2.21
N TYR A 239 35.00 3.54 2.93
CA TYR A 239 33.78 2.99 3.50
C TYR A 239 33.66 3.37 4.99
N LEU A 240 32.43 3.54 5.47
CA LEU A 240 32.11 3.68 6.89
C LEU A 240 31.30 2.46 7.34
N ASP A 241 31.55 1.94 8.53
CA ASP A 241 30.75 0.83 9.08
C ASP A 241 30.71 0.92 10.62
N ASN A 242 29.60 0.51 11.24
CA ASN A 242 29.49 0.52 12.71
C ASN A 242 30.14 -0.72 13.35
N ASP A 243 30.49 -1.75 12.57
CA ASP A 243 31.15 -2.95 13.07
C ASP A 243 32.65 -2.72 13.25
N SER A 244 33.10 -2.59 14.50
CA SER A 244 34.50 -2.34 14.85
C SER A 244 35.47 -3.42 14.36
N ARG A 245 34.98 -4.63 14.10
CA ARG A 245 35.80 -5.73 13.53
C ARG A 245 36.20 -5.47 12.08
N LYS A 246 35.60 -4.48 11.42
CA LYS A 246 35.88 -4.13 10.02
C LYS A 246 36.82 -2.93 9.89
N TRP A 247 36.98 -2.11 10.92
CA TRP A 247 37.81 -0.91 10.87
C TRP A 247 39.28 -1.23 10.59
N GLY A 248 39.94 -0.34 9.85
CA GLY A 248 41.33 -0.49 9.43
C GLY A 248 41.56 -1.54 8.33
N LYS A 249 40.53 -2.32 7.96
CA LYS A 249 40.59 -3.21 6.79
C LYS A 249 40.39 -2.41 5.50
N SER A 250 40.82 -2.98 4.39
CA SER A 250 40.58 -2.41 3.06
C SER A 250 39.62 -3.30 2.27
N VAL A 251 38.65 -2.68 1.58
CA VAL A 251 37.71 -3.35 0.67
C VAL A 251 37.82 -2.70 -0.69
N ALA A 252 38.16 -3.50 -1.70
CA ALA A 252 38.41 -3.03 -3.07
C ALA A 252 39.34 -1.79 -3.11
N GLY A 253 40.42 -1.84 -2.33
CA GLY A 253 41.44 -0.79 -2.26
C GLY A 253 41.08 0.45 -1.43
N LEU A 254 39.89 0.50 -0.82
CA LEU A 254 39.46 1.62 0.03
C LEU A 254 39.45 1.23 1.51
N PRO A 255 39.88 2.09 2.43
CA PRO A 255 39.85 1.81 3.85
C PRO A 255 38.40 1.79 4.38
N VAL A 256 38.19 0.99 5.43
CA VAL A 256 36.96 0.99 6.23
C VAL A 256 37.26 1.74 7.52
N LEU A 257 36.56 2.85 7.74
CA LEU A 257 36.79 3.75 8.87
C LEU A 257 35.67 3.65 9.91
N ASN A 258 36.00 4.06 11.13
CA ASN A 258 35.02 4.30 12.18
C ASN A 258 34.27 5.61 11.87
N PRO A 259 32.92 5.65 11.88
CA PRO A 259 32.16 6.88 11.65
C PRO A 259 32.51 8.03 12.60
N ILE A 260 33.03 7.76 13.80
CA ILE A 260 33.46 8.82 14.73
C ILE A 260 34.75 9.51 14.24
N GLU A 261 35.61 8.83 13.48
CA GLU A 261 36.88 9.39 13.00
C GLU A 261 36.69 10.49 11.95
N ILE A 262 35.50 10.57 11.34
CA ILE A 262 35.18 11.64 10.40
C ILE A 262 34.66 12.90 11.10
N SER A 263 34.58 12.93 12.44
CA SER A 263 34.12 14.10 13.21
C SER A 263 35.00 15.33 12.96
N ASN A 264 34.68 16.10 11.92
CA ASN A 264 35.26 17.42 11.71
C ASN A 264 34.33 18.26 10.81
N ARG A 265 33.90 19.41 11.33
CA ARG A 265 32.83 20.24 10.75
C ARG A 265 33.26 21.05 9.51
N GLU A 266 34.54 21.00 9.14
CA GLU A 266 35.12 21.86 8.09
C GLU A 266 35.23 21.19 6.71
N ASN A 267 34.81 19.93 6.54
CA ASN A 267 34.86 19.26 5.23
C ASN A 267 33.57 19.50 4.42
N ALA A 268 33.41 20.71 3.87
CA ALA A 268 32.26 21.06 3.02
C ALA A 268 32.16 20.17 1.75
N ASP A 269 33.30 19.62 1.31
CA ASP A 269 33.48 18.74 0.15
C ASP A 269 33.22 17.25 0.46
N LEU A 270 32.98 16.89 1.74
CA LEU A 270 32.71 15.51 2.13
C LEU A 270 31.23 15.19 1.99
N LYS A 271 30.92 14.19 1.16
CA LYS A 271 29.57 13.62 0.99
C LYS A 271 29.52 12.18 1.46
N VAL A 272 28.56 11.85 2.32
CA VAL A 272 28.35 10.49 2.82
C VAL A 272 27.09 9.89 2.17
N LEU A 273 27.24 8.76 1.49
CA LEU A 273 26.14 8.02 0.88
C LEU A 273 25.82 6.79 1.74
N ILE A 274 24.68 6.81 2.42
CA ILE A 274 24.23 5.73 3.30
C ILE A 274 23.66 4.60 2.46
N CYS A 275 24.35 3.45 2.48
CA CYS A 275 24.12 2.28 1.64
C CYS A 275 23.61 1.08 2.46
N SER A 276 22.93 1.31 3.59
CA SER A 276 22.55 0.27 4.55
C SER A 276 21.09 0.34 4.96
N ARG A 277 20.49 -0.83 5.23
CA ARG A 277 19.16 -1.00 5.85
C ARG A 277 19.03 -0.31 7.20
N ARG A 278 20.14 -0.12 7.91
CA ARG A 278 20.19 0.54 9.22
C ARG A 278 20.39 2.06 9.11
N TYR A 279 19.87 2.68 8.05
CA TYR A 279 20.13 4.09 7.76
C TYR A 279 19.64 5.04 8.86
N GLN A 280 18.57 4.70 9.60
CA GLN A 280 18.06 5.56 10.67
C GLN A 280 19.08 5.79 11.80
N GLU A 281 19.75 4.73 12.25
CA GLU A 281 20.81 4.83 13.27
C GLU A 281 22.01 5.61 12.74
N MET A 282 22.35 5.39 11.47
CA MET A 282 23.47 6.08 10.80
C MET A 282 23.18 7.57 10.59
N ILE A 283 21.93 7.95 10.30
CA ILE A 283 21.49 9.35 10.23
C ILE A 283 21.68 10.01 11.60
N ALA A 284 21.15 9.39 12.67
CA ALA A 284 21.27 9.93 14.02
C ALA A 284 22.73 10.15 14.40
N GLN A 285 23.58 9.15 14.15
CA GLN A 285 25.03 9.24 14.38
C GLN A 285 25.69 10.37 13.57
N LEU A 286 25.40 10.50 12.27
CA LEU A 286 25.97 11.57 11.44
C LEU A 286 25.50 12.95 11.92
N MET A 287 24.24 13.08 12.33
CA MET A 287 23.71 14.33 12.88
C MET A 287 24.36 14.71 14.22
N GLU A 288 24.58 13.74 15.11
CA GLU A 288 25.33 13.93 16.37
C GLU A 288 26.77 14.39 16.11
N LEU A 289 27.39 13.87 15.06
CA LEU A 289 28.73 14.29 14.60
C LEU A 289 28.75 15.68 13.94
N GLY A 290 27.59 16.32 13.77
CA GLY A 290 27.46 17.67 13.24
C GLY A 290 27.22 17.74 11.72
N TYR A 291 27.03 16.61 11.05
CA TYR A 291 26.66 16.58 9.64
C TYR A 291 25.18 16.93 9.45
N ARG A 292 24.84 17.39 8.25
CA ARG A 292 23.50 17.87 7.91
C ARG A 292 22.95 17.08 6.74
N ARG A 293 21.76 16.51 6.90
CA ARG A 293 21.03 15.81 5.83
C ARG A 293 20.80 16.77 4.65
N GLY A 294 20.91 16.27 3.43
CA GLY A 294 20.68 17.07 2.21
C GLY A 294 21.84 17.99 1.82
N ASN A 295 22.85 18.13 2.67
CA ASN A 295 24.10 18.83 2.32
C ASN A 295 25.31 17.88 2.40
N HIS A 296 25.51 17.24 3.55
CA HIS A 296 26.68 16.41 3.81
C HIS A 296 26.41 14.91 3.62
N PHE A 297 25.16 14.45 3.75
CA PHE A 297 24.84 13.04 3.59
C PHE A 297 23.48 12.81 2.93
N PHE A 298 23.41 11.68 2.23
CA PHE A 298 22.27 11.23 1.45
C PHE A 298 22.07 9.73 1.63
N VAL A 299 20.85 9.25 1.46
CA VAL A 299 20.50 7.85 1.69
C VAL A 299 20.23 7.18 0.36
N LEU A 300 21.09 6.24 -0.04
CA LEU A 300 20.88 5.40 -1.23
C LEU A 300 20.04 4.16 -0.95
N PHE A 301 19.76 3.92 0.33
CA PHE A 301 19.07 2.74 0.80
C PHE A 301 18.00 3.13 1.83
N SER A 302 16.72 2.99 1.47
CA SER A 302 15.62 3.15 2.41
C SER A 302 14.74 1.91 2.40
N GLU A 303 14.99 1.00 3.34
CA GLU A 303 13.94 0.08 3.77
C GLU A 303 13.01 0.85 4.68
N ARG A 304 12.08 1.55 4.04
CA ARG A 304 10.74 1.98 4.47
C ARG A 304 10.44 3.24 3.69
N LEU A 305 9.86 3.06 2.52
CA LEU A 305 8.42 3.16 2.45
C LEU A 305 7.89 2.30 1.29
N GLY A 306 6.84 1.51 1.52
CA GLY A 306 6.05 0.93 0.42
C GLY A 306 5.35 1.99 -0.45
N ALA A 307 5.39 3.25 -0.01
CA ALA A 307 5.11 4.46 -0.74
C ALA A 307 5.82 5.58 0.01
N ASP A 308 7.10 5.87 -0.30
CA ASP A 308 7.70 7.08 0.26
C ASP A 308 6.81 8.21 -0.22
N LEU A 309 6.28 9.04 0.68
CA LEU A 309 5.34 10.05 0.24
C LEU A 309 6.08 11.15 -0.54
N SER A 310 7.41 11.11 -0.65
CA SER A 310 8.24 12.01 -1.45
C SER A 310 7.73 12.23 -2.88
N GLU A 311 8.11 13.38 -3.44
CA GLU A 311 7.77 13.76 -4.83
C GLU A 311 8.30 12.75 -5.85
N ALA A 312 9.46 12.16 -5.61
CA ALA A 312 10.01 11.16 -6.51
C ALA A 312 9.18 9.87 -6.55
N SER A 313 8.64 9.44 -5.41
CA SER A 313 7.74 8.29 -5.36
C SER A 313 6.37 8.61 -5.94
N GLU A 314 5.88 9.84 -5.77
CA GLU A 314 4.71 10.33 -6.50
C GLU A 314 4.90 10.19 -8.01
N CYS A 315 6.02 10.68 -8.56
CA CYS A 315 6.37 10.53 -9.98
C CYS A 315 6.48 9.06 -10.38
N TYR A 316 7.16 8.23 -9.59
CA TYR A 316 7.30 6.81 -9.87
C TYR A 316 5.95 6.09 -9.93
N ILE A 317 5.07 6.29 -8.94
CA ILE A 317 3.74 5.70 -8.89
C ILE A 317 2.91 6.17 -10.08
N LEU A 318 2.96 7.46 -10.40
CA LEU A 318 2.26 8.01 -11.55
C LEU A 318 2.72 7.35 -12.85
N GLU A 319 4.01 7.34 -13.15
CA GLU A 319 4.55 6.85 -14.42
C GLU A 319 4.50 5.34 -14.54
N ASN A 320 5.04 4.62 -13.54
CA ASN A 320 5.30 3.18 -13.64
C ASN A 320 4.11 2.32 -13.20
N ARG A 321 3.12 2.90 -12.53
CA ARG A 321 1.93 2.19 -12.05
C ARG A 321 0.65 2.68 -12.71
N ILE A 322 0.35 3.97 -12.58
CA ILE A 322 -0.91 4.54 -13.05
C ILE A 322 -0.91 4.66 -14.59
N LEU A 323 0.11 5.26 -15.19
CA LEU A 323 0.15 5.48 -16.65
C LEU A 323 0.43 4.18 -17.42
N GLU A 324 1.22 3.25 -16.88
CA GLU A 324 1.28 1.89 -17.44
C GLU A 324 -0.08 1.17 -17.35
N GLY A 325 -0.83 1.37 -16.26
CA GLY A 325 -2.21 0.90 -16.15
C GLY A 325 -3.14 1.48 -17.21
N LYS A 326 -2.98 2.77 -17.53
CA LYS A 326 -3.67 3.43 -18.66
C LYS A 326 -3.37 2.70 -19.96
N ARG A 327 -2.08 2.46 -20.25
CA ARG A 327 -1.66 1.76 -21.49
C ARG A 327 -2.32 0.38 -21.62
N ILE A 328 -2.36 -0.39 -20.54
CA ILE A 328 -3.01 -1.71 -20.51
C ILE A 328 -4.53 -1.58 -20.75
N TYR A 329 -5.19 -0.63 -20.09
CA TYR A 329 -6.62 -0.36 -20.31
C TYR A 329 -6.92 -0.04 -21.78
N GLU A 330 -6.12 0.85 -22.39
CA GLU A 330 -6.29 1.25 -23.79
C GLU A 330 -6.05 0.09 -24.76
N GLU A 331 -5.08 -0.78 -24.46
CA GLU A 331 -4.83 -2.00 -25.22
C GLU A 331 -6.06 -2.92 -25.21
N ILE A 332 -6.63 -3.21 -24.03
CA ILE A 332 -7.85 -4.01 -23.91
C ILE A 332 -9.01 -3.34 -24.68
N ARG A 333 -9.14 -2.01 -24.57
CA ARG A 333 -10.21 -1.24 -25.23
C ARG A 333 -10.11 -1.20 -26.75
N ARG A 334 -8.93 -1.40 -27.34
CA ARG A 334 -8.79 -1.56 -28.80
C ARG A 334 -9.47 -2.83 -29.30
N THR A 335 -9.42 -3.91 -28.51
CA THR A 335 -10.03 -5.20 -28.86
C THR A 335 -11.47 -5.33 -28.35
N TYR A 336 -11.77 -4.75 -27.18
CA TYR A 336 -13.06 -4.83 -26.49
C TYR A 336 -13.59 -3.42 -26.17
N PRO A 337 -14.11 -2.71 -27.18
CA PRO A 337 -14.44 -1.30 -27.06
C PRO A 337 -15.61 -1.03 -26.10
N THR A 338 -16.54 -1.98 -25.91
CA THR A 338 -17.77 -1.74 -25.16
C THR A 338 -18.00 -2.72 -24.00
N GLU A 339 -17.42 -3.91 -24.03
CA GLU A 339 -17.64 -4.90 -22.97
C GLU A 339 -17.13 -4.41 -21.60
N CYS A 340 -17.82 -4.83 -20.53
CA CYS A 340 -17.33 -4.55 -19.18
C CYS A 340 -16.09 -5.42 -18.92
N ILE A 341 -15.02 -4.79 -18.44
CA ILE A 341 -13.78 -5.49 -18.09
C ILE A 341 -13.90 -5.90 -16.62
N LEU A 342 -13.90 -7.19 -16.33
CA LEU A 342 -13.80 -7.72 -14.98
C LEU A 342 -12.33 -8.01 -14.66
N VAL A 343 -11.73 -7.25 -13.75
CA VAL A 343 -10.31 -7.36 -13.43
C VAL A 343 -10.09 -8.23 -12.20
N ARG A 344 -9.25 -9.25 -12.30
CA ARG A 344 -8.84 -10.07 -11.15
C ARG A 344 -7.32 -10.15 -11.03
N PRO A 345 -6.72 -9.47 -10.03
CA PRO A 345 -5.27 -9.42 -9.91
C PRO A 345 -4.69 -10.62 -9.15
N HIS A 346 -5.50 -11.35 -8.40
CA HIS A 346 -5.05 -12.47 -7.55
C HIS A 346 -5.03 -13.80 -8.31
N THR A 347 -4.02 -14.63 -8.03
CA THR A 347 -3.95 -16.01 -8.52
C THR A 347 -4.80 -16.93 -7.66
N GLY A 348 -5.45 -17.92 -8.27
CA GLY A 348 -6.26 -18.90 -7.54
C GLY A 348 -7.35 -19.49 -8.42
N THR A 349 -7.23 -20.77 -8.76
CA THR A 349 -8.22 -21.45 -9.61
C THR A 349 -9.56 -21.68 -8.90
N GLY A 350 -9.55 -21.97 -7.59
CA GLY A 350 -10.78 -22.11 -6.79
C GLY A 350 -11.59 -20.82 -6.72
N ASP A 351 -10.88 -19.70 -6.68
CA ASP A 351 -11.39 -18.34 -6.72
C ASP A 351 -12.15 -18.04 -8.03
N ILE A 352 -11.54 -18.41 -9.17
CA ILE A 352 -12.18 -18.32 -10.50
C ILE A 352 -13.35 -19.29 -10.62
N PHE A 353 -13.24 -20.48 -10.04
CA PHE A 353 -14.31 -21.47 -10.02
C PHE A 353 -15.55 -20.94 -9.29
N LEU A 354 -15.36 -20.33 -8.11
CA LEU A 354 -16.43 -19.65 -7.39
C LEU A 354 -17.00 -18.50 -8.23
N LEU A 355 -16.15 -17.64 -8.79
CA LEU A 355 -16.60 -16.54 -9.66
C LEU A 355 -17.47 -17.04 -10.82
N GLY A 356 -17.04 -18.12 -11.50
CA GLY A 356 -17.78 -18.74 -12.60
C GLY A 356 -19.18 -19.17 -12.19
N GLY A 357 -19.36 -19.71 -10.98
CA GLY A 357 -20.70 -20.06 -10.47
C GLY A 357 -21.62 -18.87 -10.23
N TYR A 358 -21.06 -17.69 -9.95
CA TYR A 358 -21.81 -16.47 -9.68
C TYR A 358 -21.84 -15.51 -10.88
N ILE A 359 -21.20 -15.84 -12.01
CA ILE A 359 -21.00 -14.88 -13.11
C ILE A 359 -22.33 -14.35 -13.67
N SER A 360 -23.34 -15.22 -13.86
CA SER A 360 -24.65 -14.79 -14.36
C SER A 360 -25.33 -13.78 -13.43
N HIS A 361 -25.15 -13.94 -12.11
CA HIS A 361 -25.67 -12.99 -11.13
C HIS A 361 -24.93 -11.66 -11.17
N ILE A 362 -23.60 -11.69 -11.28
CA ILE A 362 -22.77 -10.48 -11.43
C ILE A 362 -23.17 -9.72 -12.71
N MET A 363 -23.30 -10.43 -13.83
CA MET A 363 -23.71 -9.87 -15.12
C MET A 363 -25.10 -9.23 -15.04
N GLN A 364 -26.07 -9.91 -14.42
CA GLN A 364 -27.41 -9.36 -14.17
C GLN A 364 -27.35 -8.09 -13.33
N ARG A 365 -26.57 -8.09 -12.24
CA ARG A 365 -26.41 -6.92 -11.34
C ARG A 365 -25.79 -5.74 -12.08
N LEU A 366 -24.76 -5.98 -12.89
CA LEU A 366 -24.08 -4.94 -13.66
C LEU A 366 -24.88 -4.49 -14.90
N GLY A 367 -25.99 -5.15 -15.22
CA GLY A 367 -26.75 -4.91 -16.45
C GLY A 367 -25.92 -5.18 -17.71
N LYS A 368 -25.07 -6.22 -17.69
CA LYS A 368 -24.15 -6.56 -18.79
C LYS A 368 -24.49 -7.93 -19.37
N GLU A 369 -24.57 -8.02 -20.69
CA GLU A 369 -24.75 -9.29 -21.41
C GLU A 369 -23.44 -10.03 -21.62
N LYS A 370 -22.31 -9.32 -21.58
CA LYS A 370 -20.98 -9.89 -21.79
C LYS A 370 -19.93 -9.14 -20.97
N VAL A 371 -18.97 -9.89 -20.44
CA VAL A 371 -17.83 -9.36 -19.71
C VAL A 371 -16.54 -9.99 -20.24
N ILE A 372 -15.44 -9.28 -20.09
CA ILE A 372 -14.09 -9.77 -20.39
C ILE A 372 -13.33 -9.86 -19.08
N LEU A 373 -12.95 -11.07 -18.69
CA LEU A 373 -12.21 -11.31 -17.46
C LEU A 373 -10.71 -11.14 -17.71
N THR A 374 -9.98 -10.46 -16.83
CA THR A 374 -8.51 -10.54 -16.79
C THR A 374 -8.08 -11.47 -15.66
N VAL A 375 -7.11 -12.34 -15.92
CA VAL A 375 -6.55 -13.29 -14.94
C VAL A 375 -5.03 -13.32 -14.98
N PRO A 376 -4.33 -13.65 -13.88
CA PRO A 376 -2.86 -13.61 -13.85
C PRO A 376 -2.15 -14.73 -14.62
N LYS A 377 -2.83 -15.84 -14.87
CA LYS A 377 -2.22 -17.10 -15.32
C LYS A 377 -3.15 -17.87 -16.26
N HIS A 378 -2.56 -18.74 -17.08
CA HIS A 378 -3.31 -19.56 -18.03
C HIS A 378 -4.21 -20.63 -17.37
N SER A 379 -3.86 -21.13 -16.19
CA SER A 379 -4.71 -22.08 -15.44
C SER A 379 -6.07 -21.47 -15.09
N GLU A 380 -6.06 -20.23 -14.60
CA GLU A 380 -7.22 -19.44 -14.25
C GLU A 380 -8.07 -19.14 -15.48
N LYS A 381 -7.43 -18.84 -16.63
CA LYS A 381 -8.11 -18.67 -17.91
C LYS A 381 -8.88 -19.93 -18.31
N LYS A 382 -8.24 -21.11 -18.22
CA LYS A 382 -8.91 -22.39 -18.53
C LYS A 382 -10.12 -22.64 -17.64
N VAL A 383 -10.01 -22.34 -16.33
CA VAL A 383 -11.15 -22.48 -15.40
C VAL A 383 -12.27 -21.51 -15.78
N ALA A 384 -11.93 -20.26 -16.14
CA ALA A 384 -12.91 -19.28 -16.58
C ALA A 384 -13.69 -19.75 -17.84
N GLU A 385 -12.97 -20.33 -18.80
CA GLU A 385 -13.53 -20.88 -20.04
C GLU A 385 -14.49 -22.06 -19.79
N LEU A 386 -14.38 -22.79 -18.65
CA LEU A 386 -15.36 -23.81 -18.26
C LEU A 386 -16.78 -23.24 -18.06
N PHE A 387 -16.86 -21.95 -17.71
CA PHE A 387 -18.10 -21.23 -17.46
C PHE A 387 -18.48 -20.31 -18.62
N GLY A 388 -17.88 -20.48 -19.80
CA GLY A 388 -18.18 -19.65 -20.97
C GLY A 388 -17.59 -18.24 -20.92
N MET A 389 -16.73 -17.94 -19.94
CA MET A 389 -16.16 -16.61 -19.78
C MET A 389 -15.00 -16.41 -20.76
N ASN A 390 -14.99 -15.28 -21.47
CA ASN A 390 -13.82 -14.86 -22.23
C ASN A 390 -12.79 -14.24 -21.28
N ALA A 391 -11.58 -14.82 -21.24
CA ALA A 391 -10.52 -14.40 -20.34
C ALA A 391 -9.21 -14.03 -21.06
N LEU A 392 -8.60 -12.92 -20.61
CA LEU A 392 -7.29 -12.42 -21.03
C LEU A 392 -6.27 -12.70 -19.92
N VAL A 393 -5.05 -13.06 -20.30
CA VAL A 393 -3.97 -13.30 -19.33
C VAL A 393 -3.12 -12.05 -19.22
N TYR A 394 -3.16 -11.41 -18.06
CA TYR A 394 -2.32 -10.26 -17.70
C TYR A 394 -1.63 -10.60 -16.39
N PRO A 395 -0.28 -10.69 -16.33
CA PRO A 395 0.45 -10.99 -15.10
C PRO A 395 -0.03 -10.13 -13.92
N MET A 396 0.06 -10.68 -12.70
CA MET A 396 -0.45 -10.03 -11.49
C MET A 396 -0.01 -8.57 -11.35
N GLU A 397 1.25 -8.26 -11.66
CA GLU A 397 1.77 -6.88 -11.63
C GLU A 397 1.02 -5.95 -12.59
N GLU A 398 0.76 -6.38 -13.82
CA GLU A 398 0.03 -5.62 -14.83
C GLU A 398 -1.45 -5.43 -14.44
N ALA A 399 -2.08 -6.47 -13.88
CA ALA A 399 -3.43 -6.36 -13.36
C ALA A 399 -3.53 -5.31 -12.22
N TRP A 400 -2.51 -5.24 -11.35
CA TRP A 400 -2.44 -4.20 -10.31
C TRP A 400 -2.20 -2.79 -10.86
N LYS A 401 -1.43 -2.65 -11.95
CA LYS A 401 -1.26 -1.37 -12.67
C LYS A 401 -2.58 -0.92 -13.27
N LEU A 402 -3.28 -1.82 -13.96
CA LEU A 402 -4.63 -1.57 -14.49
C LEU A 402 -5.59 -1.11 -13.39
N LEU A 403 -5.63 -1.80 -12.23
CA LEU A 403 -6.46 -1.39 -11.10
C LEU A 403 -6.09 -0.03 -10.54
N ALA A 404 -4.79 0.31 -10.46
CA ALA A 404 -4.39 1.64 -9.99
C ALA A 404 -4.93 2.75 -10.92
N PHE A 405 -4.81 2.57 -12.23
CA PHE A 405 -5.42 3.49 -13.19
C PHE A 405 -6.94 3.57 -13.03
N VAL A 406 -7.61 2.42 -12.91
CA VAL A 406 -9.07 2.36 -12.78
C VAL A 406 -9.56 3.01 -11.50
N ARG A 407 -8.87 2.83 -10.37
CA ARG A 407 -9.16 3.53 -9.11
C ARG A 407 -8.96 5.03 -9.24
N MET A 408 -7.99 5.47 -10.05
CA MET A 408 -7.76 6.89 -10.25
C MET A 408 -8.92 7.56 -10.99
N ILE A 409 -9.43 6.91 -12.05
CA ILE A 409 -10.48 7.49 -12.91
C ILE A 409 -11.90 7.18 -12.43
N GLY A 410 -12.11 6.02 -11.84
CA GLY A 410 -13.41 5.47 -11.44
C GLY A 410 -13.83 4.25 -12.27
N PHE A 411 -14.25 3.19 -11.57
CA PHE A 411 -14.71 1.93 -12.15
C PHE A 411 -15.87 2.10 -13.15
N GLU A 412 -16.93 2.80 -12.75
CA GLU A 412 -18.10 3.04 -13.58
C GLU A 412 -17.76 3.80 -14.87
N ARG A 413 -16.97 4.88 -14.73
CA ARG A 413 -16.56 5.72 -15.85
C ARG A 413 -15.75 4.94 -16.90
N LEU A 414 -14.92 4.01 -16.47
CA LEU A 414 -14.13 3.18 -17.38
C LEU A 414 -14.85 1.90 -17.84
N ASN A 415 -16.07 1.65 -17.35
CA ASN A 415 -16.81 0.40 -17.54
C ASN A 415 -15.95 -0.82 -17.18
N VAL A 416 -15.32 -0.72 -16.01
CA VAL A 416 -14.48 -1.76 -15.39
C VAL A 416 -15.12 -2.14 -14.07
N PHE A 417 -15.11 -3.42 -13.76
CA PHE A 417 -15.51 -3.97 -12.49
C PHE A 417 -14.33 -4.79 -11.95
N SER A 418 -14.15 -4.85 -10.64
CA SER A 418 -13.19 -5.77 -10.04
C SER A 418 -13.78 -6.30 -8.76
N ASP A 419 -13.77 -7.62 -8.65
CA ASP A 419 -14.24 -8.29 -7.46
C ASP A 419 -13.17 -8.20 -6.38
N ASN A 420 -13.53 -7.70 -5.20
CA ASN A 420 -12.63 -7.52 -4.06
C ASN A 420 -11.48 -6.52 -4.22
N CYS A 421 -11.45 -5.68 -5.26
CA CYS A 421 -10.30 -4.78 -5.43
C CYS A 421 -10.12 -3.81 -4.26
N ASN A 422 -11.18 -3.36 -3.59
CA ASN A 422 -10.99 -2.38 -2.52
C ASN A 422 -10.50 -3.03 -1.22
N ILE A 423 -10.57 -4.35 -1.12
CA ILE A 423 -10.38 -5.09 0.13
C ILE A 423 -9.07 -5.88 0.04
N ASP A 424 -8.12 -5.62 0.94
CA ASP A 424 -6.96 -6.49 1.05
C ASP A 424 -7.44 -7.87 1.54
N GLN A 425 -7.33 -8.89 0.67
CA GLN A 425 -7.65 -10.27 0.99
C GLN A 425 -6.97 -10.75 2.29
N LYS A 426 -5.81 -10.19 2.66
CA LYS A 426 -5.13 -10.49 3.93
C LYS A 426 -5.94 -10.07 5.14
N ARG A 427 -6.63 -8.93 5.08
CA ARG A 427 -7.49 -8.46 6.18
C ARG A 427 -8.73 -9.33 6.29
N ILE A 428 -9.30 -9.73 5.16
CA ILE A 428 -10.48 -10.59 5.15
C ILE A 428 -10.15 -12.00 5.65
N ALA A 429 -8.94 -12.50 5.39
CA ALA A 429 -8.50 -13.78 5.96
C ALA A 429 -8.57 -13.79 7.50
N GLY A 430 -8.52 -12.61 8.15
CA GLY A 430 -8.74 -12.47 9.59
C GLY A 430 -10.16 -12.85 10.05
N ILE A 431 -11.18 -12.79 9.19
CA ILE A 431 -12.54 -13.22 9.55
C ILE A 431 -12.89 -14.62 9.06
N GLU A 432 -12.05 -15.22 8.21
CA GLU A 432 -12.23 -16.61 7.82
C GLU A 432 -12.11 -17.53 9.05
N GLY A 433 -13.08 -18.45 9.19
CA GLY A 433 -13.22 -19.34 10.34
C GLY A 433 -13.79 -18.65 11.59
N TYR A 434 -13.82 -17.32 11.67
CA TYR A 434 -14.39 -16.60 12.81
C TYR A 434 -15.90 -16.80 12.85
N LYS A 435 -16.39 -17.32 13.98
CA LYS A 435 -17.82 -17.64 14.20
C LYS A 435 -18.45 -18.44 13.04
N ASN A 436 -17.69 -19.42 12.52
CA ASN A 436 -18.07 -20.33 11.44
C ASN A 436 -18.31 -19.66 10.07
N ILE A 437 -17.71 -18.50 9.81
CA ILE A 437 -17.69 -17.93 8.46
C ILE A 437 -16.68 -18.70 7.61
N ASP A 438 -17.18 -19.52 6.67
CA ASP A 438 -16.33 -20.15 5.67
C ASP A 438 -15.99 -19.18 4.51
N MET A 439 -14.92 -19.48 3.77
CA MET A 439 -14.50 -18.70 2.60
C MET A 439 -15.64 -18.52 1.58
N HIS A 440 -16.48 -19.53 1.37
CA HIS A 440 -17.59 -19.41 0.41
C HIS A 440 -18.62 -18.38 0.89
N THR A 441 -19.01 -18.38 2.17
CA THR A 441 -19.94 -17.42 2.77
C THR A 441 -19.39 -16.01 2.69
N LEU A 442 -18.08 -15.86 2.94
CA LEU A 442 -17.35 -14.62 2.77
C LEU A 442 -17.47 -14.09 1.34
N PHE A 443 -17.09 -14.92 0.35
CA PHE A 443 -17.15 -14.55 -1.06
C PHE A 443 -18.58 -14.23 -1.51
N GLN A 444 -19.52 -15.07 -1.10
CA GLN A 444 -20.93 -14.94 -1.40
C GLN A 444 -21.50 -13.60 -0.92
N LYS A 445 -21.25 -13.21 0.35
CA LYS A 445 -21.83 -12.00 0.94
C LYS A 445 -21.11 -10.73 0.49
N MET A 446 -19.78 -10.75 0.50
CA MET A 446 -18.99 -9.53 0.24
C MET A 446 -18.86 -9.22 -1.26
N VAL A 447 -18.60 -10.25 -2.05
CA VAL A 447 -18.08 -10.13 -3.42
C VAL A 447 -19.23 -10.22 -4.42
N PHE A 448 -20.06 -11.23 -4.19
CA PHE A 448 -21.18 -11.55 -5.06
C PHE A 448 -22.50 -10.97 -4.56
N GLU A 449 -22.53 -10.35 -3.37
CA GLU A 449 -23.70 -9.71 -2.74
C GLU A 449 -24.97 -10.56 -2.78
N LYS A 450 -24.81 -11.87 -2.55
CA LYS A 450 -25.90 -12.83 -2.67
C LYS A 450 -26.21 -13.49 -1.34
N ASN A 451 -27.49 -13.51 -0.95
CA ASN A 451 -27.88 -14.16 0.32
C ASN A 451 -27.97 -15.69 0.23
N THR A 452 -27.96 -16.26 -0.98
CA THR A 452 -28.05 -17.72 -1.20
C THR A 452 -26.76 -18.33 -1.76
N LYS A 453 -26.30 -19.39 -1.09
CA LYS A 453 -25.10 -20.15 -1.46
C LYS A 453 -25.40 -20.98 -2.72
N ILE A 454 -24.61 -20.79 -3.78
CA ILE A 454 -24.71 -21.63 -4.97
C ILE A 454 -23.98 -22.94 -4.67
N THR A 455 -24.71 -24.05 -4.61
CA THR A 455 -24.14 -25.38 -4.34
C THR A 455 -23.98 -26.22 -5.60
N HIS A 456 -24.54 -25.76 -6.73
CA HIS A 456 -24.54 -26.46 -8.01
C HIS A 456 -24.07 -25.50 -9.11
N PHE A 457 -22.90 -25.79 -9.67
CA PHE A 457 -22.27 -25.00 -10.72
C PHE A 457 -22.72 -25.53 -12.09
N LYS A 458 -23.06 -24.62 -13.01
CA LYS A 458 -23.36 -24.94 -14.41
C LYS A 458 -22.12 -24.65 -15.25
N PHE A 459 -21.67 -25.64 -16.01
CA PHE A 459 -20.53 -25.51 -16.92
C PHE A 459 -21.03 -25.55 -18.37
N GLU A 460 -20.32 -24.88 -19.28
CA GLU A 460 -20.68 -24.84 -20.71
C GLU A 460 -20.01 -25.93 -21.54
N GLN A 461 -19.10 -26.73 -20.96
CA GLN A 461 -18.41 -27.78 -21.73
C GLN A 461 -19.29 -29.02 -21.97
N GLU A 462 -19.57 -29.30 -23.23
CA GLU A 462 -20.41 -30.42 -23.69
C GLU A 462 -19.76 -31.82 -23.57
N ASN A 463 -18.51 -31.95 -23.10
CA ASN A 463 -17.76 -33.22 -23.22
C ASN A 463 -17.19 -33.81 -21.92
N ALA A 464 -17.55 -33.29 -20.74
CA ALA A 464 -17.06 -33.83 -19.47
C ALA A 464 -17.42 -35.32 -19.28
N ASP A 465 -18.57 -35.75 -19.80
CA ASP A 465 -19.07 -37.12 -19.69
C ASP A 465 -18.10 -38.15 -20.25
N SER A 466 -17.46 -37.85 -21.38
CA SER A 466 -16.45 -38.72 -21.99
C SER A 466 -15.23 -38.92 -21.09
N ILE A 467 -14.85 -37.91 -20.30
CA ILE A 467 -13.72 -37.96 -19.36
C ILE A 467 -14.09 -38.79 -18.13
N PHE A 468 -15.30 -38.59 -17.58
CA PHE A 468 -15.80 -39.40 -16.48
C PHE A 468 -15.84 -40.88 -16.84
N ILE A 469 -16.33 -41.21 -18.05
CA ILE A 469 -16.35 -42.57 -18.58
C ILE A 469 -14.92 -43.11 -18.76
N LYS A 470 -14.05 -42.35 -19.43
CA LYS A 470 -12.67 -42.77 -19.75
C LYS A 470 -11.85 -43.13 -18.51
N TYR A 471 -12.01 -42.39 -17.42
CA TYR A 471 -11.23 -42.58 -16.20
C TYR A 471 -12.01 -43.26 -15.07
N GLY A 472 -13.22 -43.75 -15.33
CA GLY A 472 -14.06 -44.41 -14.31
C GLY A 472 -14.43 -43.50 -13.14
N LEU A 473 -14.49 -42.19 -13.36
CA LEU A 473 -14.76 -41.20 -12.32
C LEU A 473 -16.26 -41.17 -11.99
N LYS A 474 -16.61 -40.87 -10.74
CA LYS A 474 -18.00 -40.77 -10.32
C LYS A 474 -18.48 -39.31 -10.37
N LYS A 475 -19.46 -39.03 -11.23
CA LYS A 475 -20.16 -37.73 -11.28
C LYS A 475 -20.67 -37.34 -9.88
N GLY A 476 -20.52 -36.06 -9.53
CA GLY A 476 -20.91 -35.52 -8.22
C GLY A 476 -20.01 -35.92 -7.04
N LYS A 477 -19.02 -36.80 -7.24
CA LYS A 477 -17.99 -37.15 -6.24
C LYS A 477 -16.56 -36.83 -6.69
N THR A 478 -16.42 -36.33 -7.91
CA THR A 478 -15.12 -36.02 -8.52
C THR A 478 -15.20 -34.65 -9.16
N VAL A 479 -14.24 -33.78 -8.85
CA VAL A 479 -14.02 -32.50 -9.53
C VAL A 479 -13.01 -32.78 -10.64
N LEU A 480 -13.36 -32.42 -11.89
CA LEU A 480 -12.46 -32.52 -13.05
C LEU A 480 -11.59 -31.27 -13.19
#